data_AF-A0A1Y1VQE7-F1
#
_entry.id   AF-A0A1Y1VQE7-F1
#
_cell.length_a   1.000
_cell.length_b   1.000
_cell.length_c   1.000
_cell.angle_alpha   90.00
_cell.angle_beta   90.00
_cell.angle_gamma   90.00
#
_symmetry.space_group_name_H-M   'P 1'
#
loop_
_entity.id
_entity.type
_entity.pdbx_description
1 polymer ?
#
loop_
_entity_poly.entity_id
_entity_poly.type
_entity_poly.pdbx_seq_one_letter_code
_entity_poly.pdbx_strand_id
1 'polypeptide(L)'
;MAIDTSCTISYENYQKSIMVFTDGDSNENPPKGVYETLKDELEIISKDKFTISTFSFGNNIKPKLLIDIANLCNGIYGYCPDGTMVGTIFINYMSNLLSTITPIVQVTITQGNDNKNTTVIGPLYRGIYRNAIFNIDKKLLNETKIIVELPMTGQKFEVPLNMDSPNLQTYIDEMSELDKKSNNTDIDHNDDDDDDDDDDDDDELLDKESDEETLKLEDIDTNGIIEEKDSKPIQYEEILLNQLMRDEFINILKKIVQTENLSLYNEENERAKKFLKDYYDLLTSIKYKTKFIKDLMIDIDNPDPNHGQVEKAIRMEYYKTWGECYINSFLRFHQLEQCGNFKDQSLQYYGSDVFSTYRKMANTIFVNLPPPKTESRSYYRGSGNVHSSGQTFQMSNFINRHGGCFNGDAIVLLANGKTKYVKDLKKGDRLNNNAIVQCLIEQTSSSSSSSSSDKNHLSKLYMCDIQGVLFTPYHPILMNNEWYFPNDLVESKEVSIHSWFNLILMDEENKKYEVEFSNGIKAITLGHYREENEVLKHPYFGTDLVLKDLQERDPIGYSQGYIFINEFNPRKLQFDKDNQYCINYYKVIPETETTIQSKTEDIKNIIVNNDFNKLVY
;
A
#
# COMPACT_ATOMS: atom_id res chain seq x y z
N MET A 1 1.78 23.03 -22.37
CA MET A 1 2.59 21.86 -22.81
C MET A 1 1.83 20.55 -22.68
N ALA A 2 1.56 20.03 -21.46
CA ALA A 2 0.88 18.73 -21.33
C ALA A 2 -0.51 18.70 -21.99
N ILE A 3 -1.29 19.77 -21.79
CA ILE A 3 -2.59 19.96 -22.44
C ILE A 3 -2.43 20.04 -23.97
N ASP A 4 -1.49 20.84 -24.48
CA ASP A 4 -1.21 20.93 -25.92
C ASP A 4 -0.85 19.56 -26.51
N THR A 5 0.00 18.78 -25.82
CA THR A 5 0.35 17.41 -26.22
C THR A 5 -0.87 16.51 -26.23
N SER A 6 -1.73 16.58 -25.20
CA SER A 6 -3.01 15.85 -25.18
C SER A 6 -3.83 16.17 -26.43
N CYS A 7 -3.98 17.45 -26.78
CA CYS A 7 -4.76 17.88 -27.94
C CYS A 7 -4.24 17.33 -29.28
N THR A 8 -2.96 16.92 -29.36
CA THR A 8 -2.40 16.29 -30.57
C THR A 8 -2.79 14.81 -30.75
N ILE A 9 -3.33 14.17 -29.71
CA ILE A 9 -3.66 12.74 -29.71
C ILE A 9 -5.19 12.58 -29.83
N SER A 10 -5.67 11.84 -30.84
CA SER A 10 -7.12 11.61 -31.02
C SER A 10 -7.73 10.76 -29.91
N TYR A 11 -8.93 11.13 -29.45
CA TYR A 11 -9.72 10.35 -28.50
C TYR A 11 -10.37 9.10 -29.08
N GLU A 12 -10.49 8.98 -30.40
CA GLU A 12 -11.24 7.88 -31.02
C GLU A 12 -10.71 6.49 -30.63
N ASN A 13 -9.45 6.39 -30.21
CA ASN A 13 -8.81 5.13 -29.83
C ASN A 13 -8.09 5.16 -28.47
N TYR A 14 -8.14 6.27 -27.72
CA TYR A 14 -7.31 6.43 -26.52
C TYR A 14 -8.05 7.16 -25.40
N GLN A 15 -7.96 6.61 -24.19
CA GLN A 15 -8.20 7.36 -22.96
C GLN A 15 -6.94 8.14 -22.60
N LYS A 16 -7.08 9.44 -22.31
CA LYS A 16 -5.94 10.29 -21.90
C LYS A 16 -6.15 10.82 -20.49
N SER A 17 -5.10 10.70 -19.70
CA SER A 17 -4.99 11.26 -18.35
C SER A 17 -3.66 11.97 -18.23
N ILE A 18 -3.68 13.17 -17.65
CA ILE A 18 -2.50 13.95 -17.30
C ILE A 18 -2.24 13.73 -15.81
N MET A 19 -1.01 13.36 -15.46
CA MET A 19 -0.59 13.20 -14.07
C MET A 19 0.33 14.36 -13.69
N VAL A 20 0.00 15.07 -12.62
CA VAL A 20 0.79 16.18 -12.07
C VAL A 20 1.43 15.73 -10.77
N PHE A 21 2.74 15.89 -10.68
CA PHE A 21 3.56 15.48 -9.54
C PHE A 21 4.20 16.70 -8.90
N THR A 22 4.12 16.84 -7.57
CA THR A 22 4.81 17.91 -6.86
C THR A 22 5.10 17.55 -5.40
N ASP A 23 6.21 18.03 -4.87
CA ASP A 23 6.62 17.97 -3.46
C ASP A 23 6.51 19.34 -2.78
N GLY A 24 5.96 20.35 -3.47
CA GLY A 24 5.88 21.72 -2.97
C GLY A 24 4.74 22.56 -3.54
N ASP A 25 4.69 23.81 -3.09
CA ASP A 25 3.68 24.81 -3.48
C ASP A 25 4.07 25.54 -4.78
N SER A 26 3.06 26.01 -5.51
CA SER A 26 3.27 26.84 -6.70
C SER A 26 3.98 28.16 -6.35
N ASN A 27 5.10 28.44 -7.03
CA ASN A 27 5.93 29.63 -6.84
C ASN A 27 5.73 30.70 -7.91
N GLU A 28 5.28 30.32 -9.12
CA GLU A 28 4.99 31.22 -10.23
C GLU A 28 3.56 30.93 -10.73
N ASN A 29 2.68 31.92 -10.57
CA ASN A 29 1.27 31.78 -10.92
C ASN A 29 0.88 32.75 -12.05
N PRO A 30 -0.02 32.34 -12.96
CA PRO A 30 -0.59 33.26 -13.93
C PRO A 30 -1.39 34.37 -13.24
N PRO A 31 -1.64 35.52 -13.89
CA PRO A 31 -2.29 36.69 -13.26
C PRO A 31 -3.66 36.41 -12.63
N LYS A 32 -4.42 35.45 -13.17
CA LYS A 32 -5.73 35.02 -12.63
C LYS A 32 -5.64 33.90 -11.59
N GLY A 33 -4.44 33.40 -11.30
CA GLY A 33 -4.22 32.16 -10.56
C GLY A 33 -4.38 30.92 -11.44
N VAL A 34 -3.77 29.81 -11.01
CA VAL A 34 -3.70 28.56 -11.78
C VAL A 34 -5.09 28.00 -12.08
N TYR A 35 -5.98 27.97 -11.07
CA TYR A 35 -7.32 27.40 -11.21
C TYR A 35 -8.18 28.10 -12.28
N GLU A 36 -8.34 29.44 -12.19
CA GLU A 36 -9.15 30.19 -13.15
C GLU A 36 -8.55 30.15 -14.56
N THR A 37 -7.21 30.18 -14.68
CA THR A 37 -6.54 30.06 -15.97
C THR A 37 -6.78 28.68 -16.60
N LEU A 38 -6.69 27.60 -15.81
CA LEU A 38 -6.97 26.25 -16.27
C LEU A 38 -8.44 26.11 -16.70
N LYS A 39 -9.36 26.69 -15.94
CA LYS A 39 -10.79 26.68 -16.27
C LYS A 39 -11.07 27.38 -17.60
N ASP A 40 -10.53 28.58 -17.82
CA ASP A 40 -10.64 29.32 -19.08
C ASP A 40 -10.11 28.46 -20.26
N GLU A 41 -8.99 27.77 -20.06
CA GLU A 41 -8.35 26.95 -21.10
C GLU A 41 -9.19 25.69 -21.43
N LEU A 42 -9.80 25.05 -20.43
CA LEU A 42 -10.71 23.91 -20.65
C LEU A 42 -11.95 24.29 -21.45
N GLU A 43 -12.47 25.52 -21.30
CA GLU A 43 -13.59 26.02 -22.12
C GLU A 43 -13.20 26.16 -23.59
N ILE A 44 -11.98 26.63 -23.87
CA ILE A 44 -11.44 26.77 -25.23
C ILE A 44 -11.23 25.38 -25.86
N ILE A 45 -10.69 24.45 -25.09
CA ILE A 45 -10.26 23.13 -25.56
C ILE A 45 -11.41 22.11 -25.62
N SER A 46 -12.60 22.44 -25.10
CA SER A 46 -13.84 21.65 -24.89
C SER A 46 -14.18 20.43 -25.76
N LYS A 47 -13.55 20.24 -26.93
CA LYS A 47 -13.56 19.01 -27.72
C LYS A 47 -12.56 17.93 -27.25
N ASP A 48 -11.48 18.31 -26.54
CA ASP A 48 -10.50 17.37 -25.99
C ASP A 48 -10.87 16.98 -24.56
N LYS A 49 -10.94 15.68 -24.29
CA LYS A 49 -11.66 15.08 -23.16
C LYS A 49 -10.77 14.34 -22.15
N PHE A 50 -9.78 15.01 -21.56
CA PHE A 50 -8.81 14.37 -20.63
C PHE A 50 -9.18 14.52 -19.17
N THR A 51 -8.57 13.68 -18.33
CA THR A 51 -8.53 13.88 -16.89
C THR A 51 -7.21 14.50 -16.46
N ILE A 52 -7.20 15.26 -15.36
CA ILE A 52 -5.96 15.63 -14.67
C ILE A 52 -6.01 15.06 -13.26
N SER A 53 -5.11 14.13 -12.95
CA SER A 53 -4.86 13.66 -11.59
C SER A 53 -3.63 14.35 -11.02
N THR A 54 -3.69 14.68 -9.73
CA THR A 54 -2.62 15.37 -9.02
C THR A 54 -2.08 14.48 -7.91
N PHE A 55 -0.77 14.51 -7.68
CA PHE A 55 -0.08 13.70 -6.70
C PHE A 55 0.89 14.57 -5.92
N SER A 56 0.75 14.55 -4.60
CA SER A 56 1.63 15.24 -3.69
C SER A 56 2.62 14.28 -3.03
N PHE A 57 3.84 14.76 -2.77
CA PHE A 57 4.86 14.05 -2.01
C PHE A 57 5.22 14.82 -0.74
N GLY A 58 5.23 14.12 0.38
CA GLY A 58 5.60 14.68 1.68
C GLY A 58 4.51 15.54 2.33
N ASN A 59 4.84 16.02 3.53
CA ASN A 59 3.89 16.61 4.47
C ASN A 59 3.86 18.15 4.45
N ASN A 60 4.75 18.77 3.70
CA ASN A 60 4.94 20.23 3.70
C ASN A 60 4.15 20.95 2.59
N ILE A 61 3.15 20.29 2.00
CA ILE A 61 2.39 20.80 0.85
C ILE A 61 1.04 21.38 1.26
N LYS A 62 0.56 22.40 0.54
CA LYS A 62 -0.83 22.87 0.67
C LYS A 62 -1.69 22.22 -0.40
N PRO A 63 -2.55 21.24 -0.04
CA PRO A 63 -3.17 20.37 -1.04
C PRO A 63 -4.29 21.05 -1.84
N LYS A 64 -4.80 22.20 -1.38
CA LYS A 64 -5.97 22.87 -1.96
C LYS A 64 -5.90 23.05 -3.47
N LEU A 65 -4.79 23.60 -3.99
CA LEU A 65 -4.66 23.81 -5.43
C LEU A 65 -4.67 22.50 -6.23
N LEU A 66 -4.03 21.45 -5.70
CA LEU A 66 -3.99 20.13 -6.33
C LEU A 66 -5.37 19.46 -6.33
N ILE A 67 -6.11 19.58 -5.23
CA ILE A 67 -7.48 19.10 -5.10
C ILE A 67 -8.39 19.83 -6.09
N ASP A 68 -8.28 21.16 -6.17
CA ASP A 68 -9.09 21.99 -7.07
C ASP A 68 -8.85 21.61 -8.55
N ILE A 69 -7.58 21.40 -8.95
CA ILE A 69 -7.23 20.93 -10.29
C ILE A 69 -7.82 19.55 -10.57
N ALA A 70 -7.66 18.59 -9.65
CA ALA A 70 -8.16 17.23 -9.82
C ALA A 70 -9.70 17.19 -9.91
N ASN A 71 -10.39 17.97 -9.09
CA ASN A 71 -11.83 18.08 -9.11
C ASN A 71 -12.34 18.71 -10.40
N LEU A 72 -11.73 19.82 -10.84
CA LEU A 72 -12.09 20.50 -12.09
C LEU A 72 -11.95 19.59 -13.31
N CYS A 73 -10.94 18.72 -13.30
CA CYS A 73 -10.61 17.85 -14.43
C CYS A 73 -11.01 16.39 -14.22
N ASN A 74 -11.92 16.09 -13.28
CA ASN A 74 -12.42 14.73 -13.03
C ASN A 74 -11.34 13.66 -12.77
N GLY A 75 -10.17 14.06 -12.26
CA GLY A 75 -9.12 13.14 -11.81
C GLY A 75 -9.15 12.93 -10.30
N ILE A 76 -8.09 12.31 -9.78
CA ILE A 76 -7.89 12.09 -8.35
C ILE A 76 -6.81 13.00 -7.79
N TYR A 77 -6.89 13.25 -6.48
CA TYR A 77 -5.78 13.75 -5.69
C TYR A 77 -5.19 12.56 -4.91
N GLY A 78 -3.97 12.15 -5.26
CA GLY A 78 -3.22 11.12 -4.57
C GLY A 78 -2.21 11.74 -3.60
N TYR A 79 -2.12 11.22 -2.38
CA TYR A 79 -1.22 11.73 -1.36
C TYR A 79 -0.17 10.69 -0.97
N CYS A 80 1.10 10.96 -1.29
CA CYS A 80 2.24 10.13 -0.91
C CYS A 80 2.94 10.75 0.31
N PRO A 81 2.66 10.32 1.56
CA PRO A 81 3.31 10.89 2.74
C PRO A 81 4.83 10.67 2.75
N ASP A 82 5.28 9.53 2.23
CA ASP A 82 6.68 9.15 2.17
C ASP A 82 6.96 8.21 0.97
N GLY A 83 8.24 7.83 0.80
CA GLY A 83 8.70 7.01 -0.31
C GLY A 83 8.03 5.62 -0.37
N THR A 84 7.70 5.02 0.76
CA THR A 84 7.07 3.69 0.82
C THR A 84 5.67 3.71 0.20
N MET A 85 5.00 4.87 0.26
CA MET A 85 3.66 5.03 -0.28
C MET A 85 3.64 5.24 -1.82
N VAL A 86 4.78 5.47 -2.45
CA VAL A 86 4.87 5.72 -3.90
C VAL A 86 4.43 4.50 -4.69
N GLY A 87 4.97 3.32 -4.37
CA GLY A 87 4.62 2.08 -5.08
C GLY A 87 3.14 1.76 -4.94
N THR A 88 2.63 1.77 -3.71
CA THR A 88 1.22 1.49 -3.41
C THR A 88 0.26 2.40 -4.16
N ILE A 89 0.50 3.71 -4.18
CA ILE A 89 -0.43 4.66 -4.82
C ILE A 89 -0.36 4.55 -6.34
N PHE A 90 0.83 4.46 -6.93
CA PHE A 90 0.96 4.43 -8.39
C PHE A 90 0.56 3.10 -9.01
N ILE A 91 0.85 1.97 -8.36
CA ILE A 91 0.40 0.65 -8.81
C ILE A 91 -1.13 0.64 -8.88
N ASN A 92 -1.80 1.08 -7.82
CA ASN A 92 -3.26 1.12 -7.77
C ASN A 92 -3.85 2.15 -8.74
N TYR A 93 -3.29 3.37 -8.81
CA TYR A 93 -3.78 4.39 -9.76
C TYR A 93 -3.66 3.93 -11.22
N MET A 94 -2.52 3.36 -11.62
CA MET A 94 -2.34 2.84 -12.98
C MET A 94 -3.33 1.72 -13.28
N SER A 95 -3.60 0.87 -12.30
CA SER A 95 -4.56 -0.23 -12.44
C SER A 95 -6.00 0.28 -12.61
N ASN A 96 -6.40 1.31 -11.86
CA ASN A 96 -7.69 1.99 -12.05
C ASN A 96 -7.78 2.66 -13.43
N LEU A 97 -6.71 3.35 -13.85
CA LEU A 97 -6.69 4.05 -15.13
C LEU A 97 -6.83 3.07 -16.30
N LEU A 98 -6.11 1.95 -16.26
CA LEU A 98 -6.15 0.93 -17.30
C LEU A 98 -7.44 0.10 -17.30
N SER A 99 -8.12 0.00 -16.15
CA SER A 99 -9.44 -0.65 -16.06
C SER A 99 -10.60 0.29 -16.41
N THR A 100 -10.36 1.59 -16.61
CA THR A 100 -11.42 2.57 -16.89
C THR A 100 -11.99 2.41 -18.31
N ILE A 101 -13.32 2.45 -18.42
CA ILE A 101 -14.06 2.56 -19.69
C ILE A 101 -14.28 4.03 -20.04
N THR A 102 -14.75 4.80 -19.06
CA THR A 102 -14.90 6.26 -19.18
C THR A 102 -14.72 6.91 -17.82
N PRO A 103 -14.00 8.04 -17.72
CA PRO A 103 -13.81 8.76 -16.45
C PRO A 103 -15.10 9.38 -15.90
N ILE A 104 -16.12 9.56 -16.75
CA ILE A 104 -17.35 10.27 -16.42
C ILE A 104 -18.55 9.52 -16.98
N VAL A 105 -19.52 9.27 -16.11
CA VAL A 105 -20.88 8.84 -16.44
C VAL A 105 -21.85 9.90 -15.95
N GLN A 106 -22.75 10.33 -16.82
CA GLN A 106 -23.85 11.23 -16.48
C GLN A 106 -25.17 10.47 -16.45
N VAL A 107 -25.92 10.63 -15.37
CA VAL A 107 -27.25 10.05 -15.23
C VAL A 107 -28.26 11.19 -15.21
N THR A 108 -29.21 11.14 -16.13
CA THR A 108 -30.35 12.04 -16.19
C THR A 108 -31.62 11.27 -15.80
N ILE A 109 -32.28 11.73 -14.75
CA ILE A 109 -33.59 11.23 -14.33
C ILE A 109 -34.63 12.28 -14.68
N THR A 110 -35.66 11.85 -15.40
CA THR A 110 -36.84 12.68 -15.72
C THR A 110 -38.07 12.06 -15.08
N GLN A 111 -38.86 12.85 -14.36
CA GLN A 111 -40.16 12.44 -13.81
C GLN A 111 -41.27 13.36 -14.31
N GLY A 112 -42.25 12.80 -15.03
CA GLY A 112 -43.32 13.60 -15.64
C GLY A 112 -42.80 14.63 -16.64
N ASN A 113 -43.48 15.77 -16.76
CA ASN A 113 -43.18 16.78 -17.80
C ASN A 113 -42.04 17.75 -17.47
N ASP A 114 -41.75 18.01 -16.18
CA ASP A 114 -40.88 19.14 -15.79
C ASP A 114 -39.74 18.80 -14.82
N ASN A 115 -39.72 17.62 -14.19
CA ASN A 115 -38.68 17.29 -13.22
C ASN A 115 -37.53 16.55 -13.89
N LYS A 116 -36.50 17.28 -14.33
CA LYS A 116 -35.26 16.71 -14.88
C LYS A 116 -34.09 17.01 -13.95
N ASN A 117 -33.46 15.96 -13.42
CA ASN A 117 -32.20 16.06 -12.67
C ASN A 117 -31.09 15.36 -13.45
N THR A 118 -29.89 15.95 -13.50
CA THR A 118 -28.71 15.33 -14.13
C THR A 118 -27.56 15.36 -13.14
N THR A 119 -26.94 14.20 -12.93
CA THR A 119 -25.87 14.02 -11.96
C THR A 119 -24.71 13.29 -12.60
N VAL A 120 -23.49 13.78 -12.36
CA VAL A 120 -22.27 13.06 -12.69
C VAL A 120 -22.01 12.06 -11.58
N ILE A 121 -21.96 10.78 -11.92
CA ILE A 121 -21.74 9.72 -10.96
C ILE A 121 -20.31 9.21 -11.01
N GLY A 122 -19.35 9.86 -11.69
CA GLY A 122 -17.96 9.42 -11.73
C GLY A 122 -17.66 8.34 -12.79
N PRO A 123 -16.52 7.64 -12.66
CA PRO A 123 -16.00 6.72 -13.68
C PRO A 123 -16.74 5.37 -13.73
N LEU A 124 -16.61 4.72 -14.89
CA LEU A 124 -17.04 3.34 -15.12
C LEU A 124 -15.80 2.49 -15.39
N TYR A 125 -15.65 1.37 -14.69
CA TYR A 125 -14.54 0.42 -14.85
C TYR A 125 -15.01 -0.89 -15.46
N ARG A 126 -14.08 -1.63 -16.06
CA ARG A 126 -14.31 -2.98 -16.59
C ARG A 126 -14.49 -3.99 -15.45
N GLY A 127 -15.45 -4.90 -15.62
CA GLY A 127 -15.68 -6.02 -14.71
C GLY A 127 -16.29 -5.65 -13.35
N ILE A 128 -16.80 -4.43 -13.15
CA ILE A 128 -17.47 -4.03 -11.90
C ILE A 128 -18.62 -3.05 -12.16
N TYR A 129 -19.61 -3.05 -11.27
CA TYR A 129 -20.76 -2.16 -11.34
C TYR A 129 -20.44 -0.78 -10.78
N ARG A 130 -20.93 0.27 -11.45
CA ARG A 130 -21.00 1.63 -10.90
C ARG A 130 -22.41 1.90 -10.41
N ASN A 131 -22.55 2.19 -9.11
CA ASN A 131 -23.84 2.36 -8.46
C ASN A 131 -24.10 3.83 -8.11
N ALA A 132 -25.36 4.23 -8.11
CA ALA A 132 -25.77 5.57 -7.70
C ALA A 132 -27.20 5.55 -7.15
N ILE A 133 -27.43 6.30 -6.08
CA ILE A 133 -28.73 6.40 -5.40
C ILE A 133 -29.37 7.74 -5.73
N PHE A 134 -30.65 7.70 -6.08
CA PHE A 134 -31.42 8.90 -6.40
C PHE A 134 -32.75 8.92 -5.68
N ASN A 135 -33.08 10.07 -5.09
CA ASN A 135 -34.41 10.31 -4.57
C ASN A 135 -35.37 10.61 -5.72
N ILE A 136 -36.49 9.90 -5.76
CA ILE A 136 -37.53 10.03 -6.77
C ILE A 136 -38.91 10.20 -6.11
N ASP A 137 -39.83 10.91 -6.78
CA ASP A 137 -41.23 10.93 -6.35
C ASP A 137 -41.90 9.60 -6.71
N LYS A 138 -42.29 8.85 -5.67
CA LYS A 138 -42.98 7.57 -5.81
C LYS A 138 -44.27 7.66 -6.64
N LYS A 139 -44.97 8.79 -6.64
CA LYS A 139 -46.20 8.99 -7.42
C LYS A 139 -45.94 9.05 -8.93
N LEU A 140 -44.73 9.46 -9.32
CA LEU A 140 -44.30 9.60 -10.71
C LEU A 140 -43.44 8.43 -11.18
N LEU A 141 -43.42 7.31 -10.44
CA LEU A 141 -42.57 6.16 -10.75
C LEU A 141 -42.83 5.61 -12.17
N ASN A 142 -44.10 5.51 -12.58
CA ASN A 142 -44.48 5.07 -13.93
C ASN A 142 -44.13 6.08 -15.04
N GLU A 143 -43.88 7.34 -14.65
CA GLU A 143 -43.47 8.43 -15.55
C GLU A 143 -41.97 8.74 -15.39
N THR A 144 -41.21 7.85 -14.74
CA THR A 144 -39.78 8.01 -14.52
C THR A 144 -39.01 7.44 -15.71
N LYS A 145 -38.10 8.24 -16.25
CA LYS A 145 -37.19 7.86 -17.34
C LYS A 145 -35.76 8.10 -16.89
N ILE A 146 -34.92 7.09 -17.02
CA ILE A 146 -33.49 7.15 -16.69
C ILE A 146 -32.69 7.07 -17.98
N ILE A 147 -31.83 8.04 -18.17
CA ILE A 147 -30.91 8.14 -19.30
C ILE A 147 -29.49 8.15 -18.73
N VAL A 148 -28.65 7.25 -19.22
CA VAL A 148 -27.21 7.25 -18.96
C VAL A 148 -26.50 7.78 -20.20
N GLU A 149 -25.65 8.77 -20.01
CA GLU A 149 -24.81 9.34 -21.05
C GLU A 149 -23.35 9.14 -20.66
N LEU A 150 -22.53 8.73 -21.62
CA LEU A 150 -21.08 8.64 -21.50
C LEU A 150 -20.51 9.85 -22.25
N PRO A 151 -20.27 11.01 -21.59
CA PRO A 151 -19.99 12.26 -22.29
C PRO A 151 -18.71 12.16 -23.11
N MET A 152 -17.79 11.27 -22.73
CA MET A 152 -16.51 11.06 -23.39
C MET A 152 -16.69 10.42 -24.77
N THR A 153 -17.57 9.43 -24.90
CA THR A 153 -17.87 8.75 -26.18
C THR A 153 -19.09 9.33 -26.91
N GLY A 154 -19.90 10.15 -26.23
CA GLY A 154 -21.17 10.66 -26.75
C GLY A 154 -22.27 9.59 -26.82
N GLN A 155 -22.03 8.42 -26.25
CA GLN A 155 -23.02 7.34 -26.19
C GLN A 155 -24.10 7.66 -25.17
N LYS A 156 -25.33 7.26 -25.49
CA LYS A 156 -26.51 7.54 -24.68
C LYS A 156 -27.43 6.33 -24.68
N PHE A 157 -27.84 5.92 -23.50
CA PHE A 157 -28.63 4.72 -23.25
C PHE A 157 -29.82 5.05 -22.37
N GLU A 158 -30.98 4.48 -22.67
CA GLU A 158 -32.13 4.50 -21.77
C GLU A 158 -32.05 3.23 -20.90
N VAL A 159 -32.10 3.40 -19.59
CA VAL A 159 -31.99 2.29 -18.64
C VAL A 159 -33.41 1.79 -18.34
N PRO A 160 -33.69 0.49 -18.56
CA PRO A 160 -34.99 -0.08 -18.21
C PRO A 160 -35.17 -0.05 -16.70
N LEU A 161 -36.37 0.30 -16.24
CA LEU A 161 -36.71 0.27 -14.83
C LEU A 161 -37.05 -1.16 -14.40
N ASN A 162 -36.33 -1.67 -13.41
CA ASN A 162 -36.81 -2.79 -12.61
C ASN A 162 -37.62 -2.24 -11.43
N MET A 163 -38.82 -2.78 -11.24
CA MET A 163 -39.77 -2.37 -10.19
C MET A 163 -39.68 -3.25 -8.94
N ASP A 164 -38.85 -4.30 -8.98
CA ASP A 164 -38.54 -5.13 -7.82
C ASP A 164 -37.87 -4.26 -6.75
N SER A 165 -38.45 -4.23 -5.55
CA SER A 165 -37.93 -3.46 -4.43
C SER A 165 -37.13 -4.39 -3.51
N PRO A 166 -35.81 -4.23 -3.40
CA PRO A 166 -35.04 -4.97 -2.41
C PRO A 166 -35.55 -4.65 -1.00
N ASN A 167 -35.71 -5.67 -0.16
CA ASN A 167 -36.13 -5.49 1.23
C ASN A 167 -34.91 -5.53 2.15
N LEU A 168 -34.32 -4.34 2.34
CA LEU A 168 -33.10 -4.20 3.11
C LEU A 168 -33.24 -4.67 4.57
N GLN A 169 -34.39 -4.44 5.20
CA GLN A 169 -34.62 -4.88 6.59
C GLN A 169 -34.60 -6.40 6.70
N THR A 170 -35.31 -7.08 5.79
CA THR A 170 -35.35 -8.56 5.76
C THR A 170 -33.96 -9.13 5.50
N TYR A 171 -33.21 -8.57 4.55
CA TYR A 171 -31.83 -8.97 4.30
C TYR A 171 -30.92 -8.81 5.53
N ILE A 172 -30.97 -7.66 6.20
CA ILE A 172 -30.17 -7.41 7.42
C ILE A 172 -30.54 -8.43 8.51
N ASP A 173 -31.83 -8.70 8.69
CA ASP A 173 -32.30 -9.65 9.69
C ASP A 173 -31.86 -11.09 9.39
N GLU A 174 -32.02 -11.54 8.13
CA GLU A 174 -31.62 -12.87 7.68
C GLU A 174 -30.10 -13.08 7.76
N MET A 175 -29.32 -12.11 7.29
CA MET A 175 -27.86 -12.19 7.31
C MET A 175 -27.30 -12.15 8.73
N SER A 176 -27.89 -11.35 9.63
CA SER A 176 -27.50 -11.36 11.04
C SER A 176 -27.73 -12.72 11.71
N GLU A 177 -28.82 -13.41 11.38
CA GLU A 177 -29.08 -14.77 11.90
C GLU A 177 -28.12 -15.81 11.30
N LEU A 178 -27.63 -15.59 10.07
CA LEU A 178 -26.60 -16.44 9.46
C LEU A 178 -25.23 -16.21 10.10
N ASP A 179 -24.83 -14.96 10.31
CA ASP A 179 -23.56 -14.55 10.94
C ASP A 179 -23.44 -15.13 12.36
N LYS A 180 -24.54 -15.08 13.14
CA LYS A 180 -24.59 -15.71 14.47
C LYS A 180 -24.46 -17.23 14.43
N LYS A 181 -24.91 -17.87 13.35
CA LYS A 181 -24.85 -19.33 13.21
C LYS A 181 -23.45 -19.79 12.81
N SER A 182 -22.75 -19.05 11.95
CA SER A 182 -21.35 -19.33 11.64
C SER A 182 -20.50 -19.24 12.91
N ASN A 183 -20.65 -18.18 13.69
CA ASN A 183 -19.83 -17.98 14.89
C ASN A 183 -20.14 -18.99 16.01
N ASN A 184 -21.35 -19.58 16.04
CA ASN A 184 -21.69 -20.65 16.98
C ASN A 184 -21.21 -22.04 16.54
N THR A 185 -20.99 -22.28 15.24
CA THR A 185 -20.50 -23.60 14.76
C THR A 185 -19.01 -23.82 15.01
N ASP A 186 -18.25 -22.76 15.27
CA ASP A 186 -16.81 -22.85 15.60
C ASP A 186 -16.56 -23.08 17.10
N ILE A 187 -17.61 -23.04 17.94
CA ILE A 187 -17.54 -23.20 19.41
C ILE A 187 -17.79 -24.65 19.87
N ASP A 188 -18.31 -25.54 19.00
CA ASP A 188 -18.72 -26.91 19.41
C ASP A 188 -17.57 -27.93 19.55
N HIS A 189 -16.30 -27.48 19.63
CA HIS A 189 -15.13 -28.28 20.03
C HIS A 189 -14.28 -27.51 21.04
N ASN A 190 -14.78 -27.32 22.26
CA ASN A 190 -14.06 -27.57 23.54
C ASN A 190 -14.99 -27.24 24.71
N ASP A 191 -15.32 -28.26 25.51
CA ASP A 191 -15.99 -28.10 26.80
C ASP A 191 -15.06 -27.39 27.82
N ASP A 192 -15.70 -26.64 28.72
CA ASP A 192 -15.26 -26.13 30.04
C ASP A 192 -14.23 -24.98 30.08
N ASP A 193 -14.71 -23.72 30.18
CA ASP A 193 -14.72 -22.94 31.43
C ASP A 193 -15.17 -21.48 31.17
N ASP A 194 -16.00 -20.97 32.09
CA ASP A 194 -16.51 -19.59 32.16
C ASP A 194 -15.37 -18.54 32.17
N ASP A 195 -15.42 -17.55 31.27
CA ASP A 195 -15.25 -16.13 31.61
C ASP A 195 -15.64 -15.25 30.39
N ASP A 196 -16.45 -14.22 30.68
CA ASP A 196 -16.87 -13.17 29.74
C ASP A 196 -15.64 -12.37 29.26
N ASP A 197 -15.28 -12.48 27.99
CA ASP A 197 -14.57 -11.44 27.24
C ASP A 197 -14.99 -11.51 25.76
N ASP A 198 -15.66 -10.44 25.30
CA ASP A 198 -16.02 -10.18 23.90
C ASP A 198 -14.75 -9.82 23.11
N ASP A 199 -13.88 -10.81 22.87
CA ASP A 199 -12.81 -10.71 21.88
C ASP A 199 -13.34 -11.26 20.54
N ASP A 200 -13.78 -10.33 19.67
CA ASP A 200 -14.04 -10.56 18.25
C ASP A 200 -12.70 -10.89 17.53
N ASP A 201 -12.15 -12.08 17.78
CA ASP A 201 -11.08 -12.69 16.98
C ASP A 201 -11.66 -13.22 15.66
N ASP A 202 -12.05 -12.28 14.79
CA ASP A 202 -12.50 -12.55 13.41
C ASP A 202 -11.50 -11.90 12.42
N ASP A 203 -10.20 -12.10 12.65
CA ASP A 203 -9.12 -11.73 11.72
C ASP A 203 -8.90 -12.78 10.60
N GLU A 204 -9.83 -13.74 10.46
CA GLU A 204 -9.77 -14.80 9.45
C GLU A 204 -10.35 -14.37 8.09
N LEU A 205 -9.86 -13.25 7.52
CA LEU A 205 -10.22 -12.87 6.14
C LEU A 205 -9.10 -12.35 5.26
N LEU A 206 -7.84 -12.62 5.59
CA LEU A 206 -6.72 -12.43 4.65
C LEU A 206 -6.49 -13.63 3.71
N ASP A 207 -7.12 -14.78 3.93
CA ASP A 207 -6.74 -16.04 3.24
C ASP A 207 -7.61 -16.42 2.01
N LYS A 208 -8.12 -15.45 1.25
CA LYS A 208 -8.81 -15.75 -0.03
C LYS A 208 -8.28 -14.96 -1.23
N GLU A 209 -6.98 -14.79 -1.35
CA GLU A 209 -6.32 -14.82 -2.66
C GLU A 209 -5.49 -16.10 -2.80
N SER A 210 -6.16 -17.16 -3.25
CA SER A 210 -5.57 -18.45 -3.64
C SER A 210 -4.21 -18.27 -4.33
N ASP A 211 -3.17 -18.96 -3.86
CA ASP A 211 -2.09 -19.69 -4.57
C ASP A 211 -1.74 -19.34 -6.04
N GLU A 212 -1.92 -18.11 -6.52
CA GLU A 212 -1.63 -17.75 -7.91
C GLU A 212 -0.12 -17.56 -8.11
N GLU A 213 0.46 -18.24 -9.10
CA GLU A 213 1.88 -18.18 -9.45
C GLU A 213 2.39 -16.72 -9.56
N THR A 214 3.58 -16.46 -9.03
CA THR A 214 4.24 -15.16 -9.20
C THR A 214 4.50 -14.89 -10.68
N LEU A 215 3.80 -13.92 -11.26
CA LEU A 215 3.97 -13.48 -12.64
C LEU A 215 5.43 -13.03 -12.86
N LYS A 216 6.15 -13.62 -13.81
CA LYS A 216 7.51 -13.17 -14.15
C LYS A 216 7.45 -11.99 -15.10
N LEU A 217 8.45 -11.11 -15.03
CA LEU A 217 8.52 -9.91 -15.88
C LEU A 217 8.47 -10.24 -17.38
N GLU A 218 9.07 -11.36 -17.78
CA GLU A 218 9.15 -11.84 -19.17
C GLU A 218 7.79 -12.29 -19.72
N ASP A 219 6.87 -12.68 -18.84
CA ASP A 219 5.54 -13.20 -19.19
C ASP A 219 4.49 -12.08 -19.29
N ILE A 220 4.86 -10.83 -19.00
CA ILE A 220 3.94 -9.68 -19.06
C ILE A 220 3.74 -9.26 -20.52
N ASP A 221 2.57 -9.59 -21.07
CA ASP A 221 2.09 -9.00 -22.31
C ASP A 221 1.21 -7.78 -22.02
N THR A 222 1.75 -6.57 -22.23
CA THR A 222 1.00 -5.32 -22.05
C THR A 222 -0.07 -5.09 -23.13
N ASN A 223 -0.07 -5.87 -24.21
CA ASN A 223 -1.11 -5.87 -25.23
C ASN A 223 -2.06 -7.08 -25.09
N GLY A 224 -1.86 -7.90 -24.07
CA GLY A 224 -2.66 -9.07 -23.80
C GLY A 224 -4.12 -8.70 -23.54
N ILE A 225 -5.04 -9.51 -24.06
CA ILE A 225 -6.47 -9.34 -23.79
C ILE A 225 -6.75 -9.92 -22.42
N ILE A 226 -7.25 -9.08 -21.51
CA ILE A 226 -7.72 -9.53 -20.19
C ILE A 226 -9.15 -10.05 -20.34
N GLU A 227 -9.33 -11.34 -20.13
CA GLU A 227 -10.63 -11.99 -20.07
C GLU A 227 -11.42 -11.48 -18.85
N GLU A 228 -12.68 -11.14 -19.08
CA GLU A 228 -13.62 -10.78 -18.01
C GLU A 228 -14.32 -12.07 -17.55
N LYS A 229 -14.24 -12.35 -16.25
CA LYS A 229 -15.01 -13.45 -15.66
C LYS A 229 -16.52 -13.16 -15.79
N ASP A 230 -17.32 -14.22 -15.84
CA ASP A 230 -18.77 -14.09 -15.86
C ASP A 230 -19.26 -13.25 -14.67
N SER A 231 -20.20 -12.34 -14.94
CA SER A 231 -20.74 -11.46 -13.91
C SER A 231 -21.43 -12.30 -12.82
N LYS A 232 -20.98 -12.14 -11.57
CA LYS A 232 -21.69 -12.71 -10.41
C LYS A 232 -23.13 -12.17 -10.38
N PRO A 233 -24.12 -12.95 -9.90
CA PRO A 233 -25.46 -12.45 -9.70
C PRO A 233 -25.47 -11.17 -8.86
N ILE A 234 -26.24 -10.17 -9.29
CA ILE A 234 -26.34 -8.89 -8.59
C ILE A 234 -27.04 -9.13 -7.25
N GLN A 235 -26.37 -8.77 -6.16
CA GLN A 235 -26.94 -8.77 -4.81
C GLN A 235 -27.43 -7.35 -4.49
N TYR A 236 -28.67 -7.04 -4.87
CA TYR A 236 -29.22 -5.68 -4.80
C TYR A 236 -29.24 -5.11 -3.38
N GLU A 237 -29.60 -5.93 -2.38
CA GLU A 237 -29.68 -5.53 -0.98
C GLU A 237 -28.31 -5.18 -0.40
N GLU A 238 -27.29 -6.00 -0.66
CA GLU A 238 -25.93 -5.75 -0.19
C GLU A 238 -25.34 -4.49 -0.84
N ILE A 239 -25.50 -4.36 -2.16
CA ILE A 239 -25.05 -3.18 -2.90
C ILE A 239 -25.74 -1.93 -2.35
N LEU A 240 -27.06 -1.97 -2.15
CA LEU A 240 -27.81 -0.85 -1.60
C LEU A 240 -27.32 -0.46 -0.20
N LEU A 241 -27.10 -1.43 0.68
CA LEU A 241 -26.58 -1.20 2.03
C LEU A 241 -25.21 -0.50 1.99
N ASN A 242 -24.27 -1.07 1.23
CA ASN A 242 -22.91 -0.53 1.10
C ASN A 242 -22.92 0.89 0.52
N GLN A 243 -23.76 1.14 -0.48
CA GLN A 243 -23.86 2.46 -1.12
C GLN A 243 -24.48 3.51 -0.20
N LEU A 244 -25.50 3.17 0.58
CA LEU A 244 -26.05 4.07 1.60
C LEU A 244 -25.00 4.45 2.65
N MET A 245 -24.24 3.48 3.14
CA MET A 245 -23.19 3.73 4.13
C MET A 245 -22.05 4.56 3.53
N ARG A 246 -21.61 4.25 2.31
CA ARG A 246 -20.58 5.01 1.58
C ARG A 246 -20.99 6.45 1.32
N ASP A 247 -22.22 6.68 0.85
CA ASP A 247 -22.70 8.03 0.54
C ASP A 247 -22.81 8.90 1.80
N GLU A 248 -23.26 8.32 2.93
CA GLU A 248 -23.25 9.04 4.21
C GLU A 248 -21.82 9.32 4.69
N PHE A 249 -20.90 8.36 4.56
CA PHE A 249 -19.49 8.57 4.89
C PHE A 249 -18.86 9.71 4.08
N ILE A 250 -19.11 9.75 2.76
CA ILE A 250 -18.68 10.84 1.88
C ILE A 250 -19.22 12.19 2.38
N ASN A 251 -20.47 12.24 2.87
CA ASN A 251 -21.05 13.45 3.43
C ASN A 251 -20.35 13.87 4.73
N ILE A 252 -20.01 12.92 5.60
CA ILE A 252 -19.24 13.18 6.83
C ILE A 252 -17.85 13.74 6.49
N LEU A 253 -17.11 13.10 5.60
CA LEU A 253 -15.80 13.57 5.15
C LEU A 253 -15.88 14.96 4.50
N LYS A 254 -16.90 15.24 3.68
CA LYS A 254 -17.14 16.58 3.12
C LYS A 254 -17.36 17.63 4.21
N LYS A 255 -18.17 17.32 5.24
CA LYS A 255 -18.38 18.23 6.39
C LYS A 255 -17.05 18.51 7.10
N ILE A 256 -16.23 17.49 7.33
CA ILE A 256 -14.91 17.60 7.97
C ILE A 256 -13.98 18.50 7.15
N VAL A 257 -13.84 18.25 5.85
CA VAL A 257 -12.97 19.04 4.95
C VAL A 257 -13.44 20.51 4.86
N GLN A 258 -14.74 20.75 4.96
CA GLN A 258 -15.33 22.09 4.95
C GLN A 258 -15.23 22.83 6.29
N THR A 259 -14.90 22.14 7.38
CA THR A 259 -14.68 22.76 8.68
C THR A 259 -13.38 23.59 8.63
N GLU A 260 -13.53 24.91 8.61
CA GLU A 260 -12.40 25.82 8.67
C GLU A 260 -11.68 25.70 10.02
N ASN A 261 -10.35 25.91 10.01
CA ASN A 261 -9.55 26.04 11.23
C ASN A 261 -9.60 24.82 12.17
N LEU A 262 -9.84 23.63 11.64
CA LEU A 262 -9.92 22.35 12.37
C LEU A 262 -8.68 22.04 13.22
N SER A 263 -7.50 22.58 12.87
CA SER A 263 -6.25 22.45 13.62
C SER A 263 -5.95 23.62 14.58
N LEU A 264 -6.76 24.68 14.57
CA LEU A 264 -6.51 25.91 15.35
C LEU A 264 -7.49 26.07 16.50
N TYR A 265 -8.72 25.59 16.37
CA TYR A 265 -9.76 25.72 17.39
C TYR A 265 -10.27 24.36 17.85
N ASN A 266 -10.17 24.10 19.16
CA ASN A 266 -10.65 22.86 19.77
C ASN A 266 -12.14 22.63 19.50
N GLU A 267 -12.97 23.69 19.51
CA GLU A 267 -14.41 23.57 19.27
C GLU A 267 -14.74 23.00 17.88
N GLU A 268 -14.05 23.45 16.84
CA GLU A 268 -14.23 22.96 15.48
C GLU A 268 -13.68 21.53 15.32
N ASN A 269 -12.57 21.22 16.01
CA ASN A 269 -12.02 19.87 16.04
C ASN A 269 -12.97 18.86 16.71
N GLU A 270 -13.50 19.21 17.88
CA GLU A 270 -14.47 18.38 18.61
C GLU A 270 -15.77 18.21 17.82
N ARG A 271 -16.18 19.23 17.05
CA ARG A 271 -17.31 19.11 16.11
C ARG A 271 -17.04 18.10 15.01
N ALA A 272 -15.84 18.10 14.42
CA ALA A 272 -15.45 17.14 13.39
C ALA A 272 -15.37 15.70 13.95
N LYS A 273 -14.75 15.52 15.12
CA LYS A 273 -14.73 14.23 15.85
C LYS A 273 -16.14 13.75 16.15
N LYS A 274 -17.04 14.65 16.56
CA LYS A 274 -18.44 14.30 16.78
C LYS A 274 -19.12 13.80 15.52
N PHE A 275 -18.93 14.44 14.36
CA PHE A 275 -19.50 13.95 13.10
C PHE A 275 -19.03 12.53 12.76
N LEU A 276 -17.74 12.25 12.96
CA LEU A 276 -17.18 10.93 12.71
C LEU A 276 -17.71 9.90 13.71
N LYS A 277 -17.77 10.26 15.00
CA LYS A 277 -18.30 9.40 16.06
C LYS A 277 -19.78 9.07 15.86
N ASP A 278 -20.62 10.07 15.58
CA ASP A 278 -22.05 9.87 15.32
C ASP A 278 -22.27 8.88 14.15
N TYR A 279 -21.38 8.91 13.14
CA TYR A 279 -21.39 7.96 12.03
C TYR A 279 -20.88 6.56 12.41
N TYR A 280 -19.81 6.47 13.20
CA TYR A 280 -19.31 5.19 13.71
C TYR A 280 -20.32 4.49 14.62
N ASP A 281 -21.03 5.24 15.46
CA ASP A 281 -22.12 4.75 16.31
C ASP A 281 -23.30 4.25 15.44
N LEU A 282 -23.61 4.95 14.34
CA LEU A 282 -24.58 4.48 13.35
C LEU A 282 -24.15 3.12 12.77
N LEU A 283 -22.91 2.98 12.30
CA LEU A 283 -22.41 1.71 11.75
C LEU A 283 -22.47 0.59 12.78
N THR A 284 -22.05 0.87 14.02
CA THR A 284 -22.10 -0.08 15.14
C THR A 284 -23.53 -0.57 15.39
N SER A 285 -24.52 0.31 15.31
CA SER A 285 -25.94 -0.03 15.53
C SER A 285 -26.59 -0.93 14.47
N ILE A 286 -25.94 -1.12 13.31
CA ILE A 286 -26.46 -1.99 12.25
C ILE A 286 -26.28 -3.45 12.68
N LYS A 287 -27.39 -4.19 12.66
CA LYS A 287 -27.49 -5.59 13.11
C LYS A 287 -26.61 -6.56 12.29
N TYR A 288 -26.44 -6.29 11.00
CA TYR A 288 -25.54 -7.03 10.11
C TYR A 288 -24.64 -6.04 9.37
N LYS A 289 -23.32 -6.29 9.43
CA LYS A 289 -22.30 -5.48 8.76
C LYS A 289 -21.70 -6.32 7.64
N THR A 290 -21.79 -5.82 6.42
CA THR A 290 -21.07 -6.41 5.28
C THR A 290 -19.57 -6.28 5.50
N LYS A 291 -18.77 -7.05 4.76
CA LYS A 291 -17.30 -6.94 4.85
C LYS A 291 -16.79 -5.53 4.54
N PHE A 292 -17.38 -4.87 3.53
CA PHE A 292 -17.10 -3.47 3.24
C PHE A 292 -17.35 -2.55 4.44
N ILE A 293 -18.44 -2.76 5.19
CA ILE A 293 -18.75 -1.95 6.38
C ILE A 293 -17.76 -2.24 7.51
N LYS A 294 -17.41 -3.51 7.75
CA LYS A 294 -16.40 -3.89 8.76
C LYS A 294 -15.05 -3.20 8.43
N ASP A 295 -14.61 -3.28 7.19
CA ASP A 295 -13.33 -2.68 6.74
C ASP A 295 -13.36 -1.16 6.72
N LEU A 296 -14.53 -0.55 6.45
CA LEU A 296 -14.72 0.89 6.60
C LEU A 296 -14.61 1.32 8.07
N MET A 297 -15.12 0.53 9.01
CA MET A 297 -14.95 0.81 10.44
C MET A 297 -13.47 0.76 10.85
N ILE A 298 -12.71 -0.23 10.35
CA ILE A 298 -11.25 -0.35 10.56
C ILE A 298 -10.50 0.90 10.04
N ASP A 299 -10.85 1.40 8.86
CA ASP A 299 -10.24 2.63 8.33
C ASP A 299 -10.60 3.87 9.16
N ILE A 300 -11.80 3.87 9.77
CA ILE A 300 -12.30 4.99 10.58
C ILE A 300 -11.57 5.09 11.91
N ASP A 301 -11.65 4.04 12.72
CA ASP A 301 -11.08 3.99 14.06
C ASP A 301 -10.65 2.55 14.38
N ASN A 302 -9.39 2.40 14.78
CA ASN A 302 -8.81 1.11 15.14
C ASN A 302 -7.59 1.36 16.03
N PRO A 303 -7.40 0.56 17.11
CA PRO A 303 -6.26 0.69 18.00
C PRO A 303 -4.91 0.44 17.32
N ASP A 304 -4.86 -0.35 16.24
CA ASP A 304 -3.63 -0.59 15.48
C ASP A 304 -3.09 0.74 14.90
N PRO A 305 -1.81 1.09 15.13
CA PRO A 305 -1.18 2.27 14.53
C PRO A 305 -1.31 2.33 12.98
N ASN A 306 -1.35 1.19 12.30
CA ASN A 306 -1.49 1.06 10.85
C ASN A 306 -2.92 1.30 10.34
N HIS A 307 -3.94 1.12 11.17
CA HIS A 307 -5.35 1.34 10.82
C HIS A 307 -5.92 2.61 11.48
N GLY A 308 -7.24 2.85 11.37
CA GLY A 308 -7.90 4.00 12.02
C GLY A 308 -7.41 5.37 11.54
N GLN A 309 -6.95 5.48 10.30
CA GLN A 309 -6.28 6.68 9.80
C GLN A 309 -7.23 7.88 9.66
N VAL A 310 -8.54 7.66 9.51
CA VAL A 310 -9.50 8.77 9.39
C VAL A 310 -9.65 9.53 10.70
N GLU A 311 -9.83 8.84 11.84
CA GLU A 311 -9.90 9.49 13.15
C GLU A 311 -8.57 10.18 13.49
N LYS A 312 -7.44 9.48 13.28
CA LYS A 312 -6.11 10.05 13.52
C LYS A 312 -5.87 11.31 12.69
N ALA A 313 -6.25 11.29 11.40
CA ALA A 313 -6.06 12.41 10.50
C ALA A 313 -6.77 13.68 10.93
N ILE A 314 -7.94 13.57 11.59
CA ILE A 314 -8.70 14.74 12.05
C ILE A 314 -8.23 15.26 13.41
N ARG A 315 -7.29 14.60 14.10
CA ARG A 315 -6.72 15.14 15.34
C ARG A 315 -5.89 16.39 15.07
N MET A 316 -5.91 17.36 15.99
CA MET A 316 -5.29 18.67 15.77
C MET A 316 -3.79 18.57 15.49
N GLU A 317 -3.11 17.66 16.16
CA GLU A 317 -1.69 17.37 16.04
C GLU A 317 -1.29 16.78 14.67
N TYR A 318 -2.21 16.09 13.99
CA TYR A 318 -1.95 15.39 12.73
C TYR A 318 -2.57 16.07 11.51
N TYR A 319 -3.62 16.86 11.69
CA TYR A 319 -4.36 17.43 10.57
C TYR A 319 -3.48 18.31 9.66
N LYS A 320 -2.62 19.15 10.24
CA LYS A 320 -1.72 20.04 9.46
C LYS A 320 -0.42 19.40 9.01
N THR A 321 -0.12 18.17 9.44
CA THR A 321 1.07 17.45 9.00
C THR A 321 0.73 16.54 7.82
N TRP A 322 -0.21 15.62 7.99
CA TRP A 322 -0.59 14.66 6.95
C TRP A 322 -2.10 14.52 6.78
N GLY A 323 -2.88 14.79 7.83
CA GLY A 323 -4.30 14.48 7.88
C GLY A 323 -5.14 15.23 6.85
N GLU A 324 -4.86 16.51 6.60
CA GLU A 324 -5.56 17.31 5.56
C GLU A 324 -5.36 16.71 4.17
N CYS A 325 -4.14 16.26 3.86
CA CYS A 325 -3.85 15.62 2.58
C CYS A 325 -4.53 14.25 2.48
N TYR A 326 -4.41 13.43 3.53
CA TYR A 326 -5.01 12.10 3.59
C TYR A 326 -6.53 12.15 3.43
N ILE A 327 -7.25 12.92 4.25
CA ILE A 327 -8.72 12.98 4.21
C ILE A 327 -9.24 13.42 2.84
N ASN A 328 -8.59 14.40 2.20
CA ASN A 328 -8.99 14.85 0.87
C ASN A 328 -8.71 13.80 -0.21
N SER A 329 -7.60 13.07 -0.11
CA SER A 329 -7.27 11.97 -1.01
C SER A 329 -8.26 10.81 -0.84
N PHE A 330 -8.49 10.39 0.41
CA PHE A 330 -9.41 9.33 0.79
C PHE A 330 -10.86 9.61 0.37
N LEU A 331 -11.35 10.82 0.65
CA LEU A 331 -12.65 11.30 0.18
C LEU A 331 -12.78 11.17 -1.34
N ARG A 332 -11.74 11.55 -2.09
CA ARG A 332 -11.77 11.49 -3.55
C ARG A 332 -11.79 10.06 -4.07
N PHE A 333 -11.07 9.13 -3.43
CA PHE A 333 -11.12 7.71 -3.77
C PHE A 333 -12.50 7.09 -3.55
N HIS A 334 -13.17 7.37 -2.42
CA HIS A 334 -14.56 6.95 -2.21
C HIS A 334 -15.52 7.55 -3.23
N GLN A 335 -15.37 8.84 -3.57
CA GLN A 335 -16.23 9.50 -4.57
C GLN A 335 -16.15 8.84 -5.95
N LEU A 336 -14.95 8.42 -6.38
CA LEU A 336 -14.74 7.80 -7.68
C LEU A 336 -14.76 6.27 -7.65
N GLU A 337 -15.02 5.66 -6.48
CA GLU A 337 -14.84 4.23 -6.20
C GLU A 337 -13.54 3.71 -6.82
N GLN A 338 -12.41 4.23 -6.34
CA GLN A 338 -11.07 3.80 -6.74
C GLN A 338 -10.35 3.16 -5.57
N CYS A 339 -9.74 2.00 -5.80
CA CYS A 339 -8.76 1.47 -4.88
C CYS A 339 -7.53 2.39 -4.95
N GLY A 340 -7.25 3.14 -3.89
CA GLY A 340 -6.23 4.20 -3.90
C GLY A 340 -4.84 3.75 -3.47
N ASN A 341 -4.78 2.74 -2.60
CA ASN A 341 -3.56 2.23 -1.98
C ASN A 341 -3.84 0.82 -1.41
N PHE A 342 -2.82 0.15 -0.87
CA PHE A 342 -2.94 -1.17 -0.20
C PHE A 342 -3.31 -1.08 1.30
N LYS A 343 -3.29 0.11 1.90
CA LYS A 343 -3.37 0.31 3.35
C LYS A 343 -4.81 0.46 3.84
N ASP A 344 -5.62 1.19 3.09
CA ASP A 344 -7.01 1.44 3.45
C ASP A 344 -7.90 0.30 2.93
N GLN A 345 -8.56 -0.38 3.85
CA GLN A 345 -9.22 -1.67 3.60
C GLN A 345 -10.52 -1.50 2.82
N SER A 346 -11.31 -0.48 3.15
CA SER A 346 -12.57 -0.20 2.46
C SER A 346 -12.37 0.14 0.98
N LEU A 347 -11.19 0.65 0.59
CA LEU A 347 -10.86 0.95 -0.81
C LEU A 347 -10.61 -0.32 -1.64
N GLN A 348 -10.25 -1.44 -1.02
CA GLN A 348 -9.94 -2.68 -1.76
C GLN A 348 -11.17 -3.23 -2.51
N TYR A 349 -12.39 -2.95 -2.01
CA TYR A 349 -13.66 -3.37 -2.62
C TYR A 349 -13.98 -2.70 -3.95
N TYR A 350 -13.22 -1.67 -4.34
CA TYR A 350 -13.38 -1.02 -5.64
C TYR A 350 -12.59 -1.70 -6.76
N GLY A 351 -11.76 -2.70 -6.43
CA GLY A 351 -11.04 -3.51 -7.42
C GLY A 351 -11.95 -4.56 -8.09
N SER A 352 -11.80 -4.70 -9.41
CA SER A 352 -12.34 -5.83 -10.19
C SER A 352 -11.25 -6.88 -10.49
N ASP A 353 -11.62 -8.02 -11.09
CA ASP A 353 -10.65 -8.99 -11.60
C ASP A 353 -9.70 -8.36 -12.66
N VAL A 354 -10.24 -7.46 -13.49
CA VAL A 354 -9.47 -6.72 -14.51
C VAL A 354 -8.48 -5.77 -13.84
N PHE A 355 -8.93 -5.02 -12.83
CA PHE A 355 -8.06 -4.17 -12.02
C PHE A 355 -6.94 -4.99 -11.36
N SER A 356 -7.28 -6.14 -10.77
CA SER A 356 -6.33 -7.01 -10.06
C SER A 356 -5.26 -7.56 -11.00
N THR A 357 -5.63 -7.88 -12.24
CA THR A 357 -4.68 -8.28 -13.29
C THR A 357 -3.69 -7.15 -13.59
N TYR A 358 -4.17 -5.93 -13.82
CA TYR A 358 -3.29 -4.77 -14.02
C TYR A 358 -2.45 -4.46 -12.78
N ARG A 359 -2.99 -4.63 -11.57
CA ARG A 359 -2.28 -4.44 -10.30
C ARG A 359 -1.09 -5.38 -10.19
N LYS A 360 -1.30 -6.66 -10.53
CA LYS A 360 -0.24 -7.69 -10.56
C LYS A 360 0.84 -7.35 -11.59
N MET A 361 0.46 -6.96 -12.81
CA MET A 361 1.41 -6.53 -13.85
C MET A 361 2.20 -5.29 -13.42
N ALA A 362 1.52 -4.24 -12.95
CA ALA A 362 2.13 -2.99 -12.53
C ALA A 362 3.07 -3.19 -11.32
N ASN A 363 2.68 -4.01 -10.34
CA ASN A 363 3.53 -4.37 -9.22
C ASN A 363 4.81 -5.09 -9.68
N THR A 364 4.65 -6.09 -10.57
CA THR A 364 5.79 -6.85 -11.11
C THR A 364 6.75 -5.94 -11.88
N ILE A 365 6.23 -5.02 -12.70
CA ILE A 365 7.05 -4.02 -13.41
C ILE A 365 7.76 -3.12 -12.39
N PHE A 366 7.04 -2.56 -11.43
CA PHE A 366 7.57 -1.61 -10.46
C PHE A 366 8.72 -2.19 -9.63
N VAL A 367 8.56 -3.41 -9.10
CA VAL A 367 9.60 -4.10 -8.32
C VAL A 367 10.88 -4.34 -9.15
N ASN A 368 10.74 -4.55 -10.47
CA ASN A 368 11.85 -4.83 -11.37
C ASN A 368 12.41 -3.59 -12.08
N LEU A 369 11.86 -2.39 -11.85
CA LEU A 369 12.37 -1.16 -12.44
C LEU A 369 13.81 -0.89 -11.99
N PRO A 370 14.70 -0.44 -12.90
CA PRO A 370 16.04 -0.06 -12.52
C PRO A 370 15.98 1.14 -11.56
N PRO A 371 17.01 1.29 -10.71
CA PRO A 371 17.12 2.47 -9.86
C PRO A 371 17.04 3.77 -10.68
N PRO A 372 16.41 4.85 -10.18
CA PRO A 372 16.44 6.16 -10.80
C PRO A 372 17.88 6.60 -10.94
N LYS A 373 18.23 7.10 -12.12
CA LYS A 373 19.53 7.71 -12.37
C LYS A 373 19.51 9.12 -11.79
N THR A 374 20.32 9.38 -10.78
CA THR A 374 20.50 10.74 -10.26
C THR A 374 21.28 11.58 -11.28
N GLU A 375 20.66 12.64 -11.81
CA GLU A 375 21.40 13.66 -12.55
C GLU A 375 22.11 14.56 -11.53
N SER A 376 23.44 14.48 -11.47
CA SER A 376 24.28 15.34 -10.65
C SER A 376 24.23 16.79 -11.18
N ARG A 377 23.24 17.57 -10.73
CA ARG A 377 23.20 19.01 -10.98
C ARG A 377 24.25 19.70 -10.11
N SER A 378 25.41 19.96 -10.70
CA SER A 378 26.48 20.75 -10.09
C SER A 378 26.05 22.21 -9.92
N TYR A 379 25.53 22.56 -8.73
CA TYR A 379 25.37 23.96 -8.33
C TYR A 379 26.76 24.54 -8.01
N TYR A 380 27.23 25.48 -8.85
CA TYR A 380 28.39 26.31 -8.53
C TYR A 380 28.03 27.28 -7.38
N ARG A 381 28.22 26.87 -6.13
CA ARG A 381 28.44 27.78 -5.01
C ARG A 381 29.91 27.70 -4.59
N GLY A 382 30.52 28.86 -4.41
CA GLY A 382 31.96 29.03 -4.29
C GLY A 382 32.63 28.19 -3.20
N SER A 383 33.82 27.70 -3.57
CA SER A 383 34.88 27.18 -2.71
C SER A 383 34.56 25.94 -1.86
N GLY A 384 34.56 24.78 -2.51
CA GLY A 384 34.70 23.47 -1.87
C GLY A 384 34.39 22.35 -2.86
N ASN A 385 35.40 21.57 -3.29
CA ASN A 385 35.21 20.43 -4.19
C ASN A 385 34.47 19.30 -3.45
N VAL A 386 33.15 19.25 -3.55
CA VAL A 386 32.34 18.10 -3.12
C VAL A 386 31.94 17.32 -4.37
N HIS A 387 32.55 16.14 -4.55
CA HIS A 387 32.14 15.19 -5.59
C HIS A 387 30.84 14.51 -5.12
N SER A 388 29.70 14.84 -5.72
CA SER A 388 28.47 14.06 -5.52
C SER A 388 28.58 12.76 -6.31
N SER A 389 28.82 11.64 -5.64
CA SER A 389 28.63 10.32 -6.23
C SER A 389 27.14 10.11 -6.49
N GLY A 390 26.77 9.83 -7.75
CA GLY A 390 25.40 9.50 -8.12
C GLY A 390 24.93 8.27 -7.33
N GLN A 391 23.88 8.44 -6.53
CA GLN A 391 23.23 7.36 -5.79
C GLN A 391 22.49 6.43 -6.76
N THR A 392 22.64 5.12 -6.56
CA THR A 392 21.81 4.07 -7.14
C THR A 392 20.69 3.69 -6.15
N PHE A 393 19.44 4.10 -6.38
CA PHE A 393 18.30 3.77 -5.50
C PHE A 393 17.47 2.59 -6.03
N GLN A 394 17.52 1.40 -5.47
CA GLN A 394 16.72 0.27 -6.01
C GLN A 394 15.23 0.39 -5.68
N MET A 395 14.34 0.09 -6.64
CA MET A 395 12.88 0.23 -6.48
C MET A 395 12.30 -0.69 -5.42
N SER A 396 12.89 -1.87 -5.22
CA SER A 396 12.57 -2.79 -4.13
C SER A 396 12.72 -2.15 -2.74
N ASN A 397 13.55 -1.12 -2.57
CA ASN A 397 13.71 -0.42 -1.30
C ASN A 397 12.50 0.45 -0.93
N PHE A 398 11.68 0.87 -1.91
CA PHE A 398 10.41 1.54 -1.66
C PHE A 398 9.29 0.56 -1.26
N ILE A 399 9.55 -0.75 -1.34
CA ILE A 399 8.65 -1.84 -0.92
C ILE A 399 9.23 -2.58 0.31
N ASN A 400 10.41 -2.21 0.78
CA ASN A 400 11.14 -2.97 1.79
C ASN A 400 10.67 -2.64 3.22
N ARG A 401 9.56 -3.26 3.62
CA ARG A 401 9.02 -3.19 4.99
C ARG A 401 9.66 -4.18 5.97
N HIS A 402 10.58 -5.07 5.56
CA HIS A 402 10.84 -6.28 6.37
C HIS A 402 12.30 -6.76 6.34
N GLY A 403 13.14 -6.16 7.18
CA GLY A 403 14.47 -6.67 7.47
C GLY A 403 15.08 -5.92 8.63
N GLY A 404 14.69 -6.27 9.85
CA GLY A 404 15.19 -5.60 11.05
C GLY A 404 16.70 -5.79 11.22
N CYS A 405 17.47 -4.70 11.29
CA CYS A 405 18.90 -4.72 11.60
C CYS A 405 19.31 -3.56 12.54
N PHE A 406 20.43 -3.70 13.26
CA PHE A 406 21.02 -2.63 14.09
C PHE A 406 22.53 -2.48 13.84
N ASN A 407 23.11 -1.33 14.23
CA ASN A 407 24.52 -1.02 13.98
C ASN A 407 25.48 -1.76 14.92
N GLY A 408 26.67 -2.09 14.40
CA GLY A 408 27.70 -2.85 15.14
C GLY A 408 28.37 -2.11 16.30
N ASP A 409 28.31 -0.77 16.31
CA ASP A 409 28.88 0.08 17.36
C ASP A 409 27.92 0.29 18.54
N ALA A 410 26.70 -0.26 18.47
CA ALA A 410 25.79 -0.29 19.60
C ALA A 410 26.40 -1.12 20.74
N ILE A 411 26.21 -0.66 21.98
CA ILE A 411 26.76 -1.30 23.17
C ILE A 411 25.66 -2.12 23.85
N VAL A 412 25.96 -3.39 24.12
CA VAL A 412 25.05 -4.32 24.81
C VAL A 412 25.58 -4.68 26.19
N LEU A 413 24.67 -4.96 27.13
CA LEU A 413 24.99 -5.36 28.49
C LEU A 413 25.02 -6.90 28.63
N LEU A 414 26.06 -7.44 29.26
CA LEU A 414 26.22 -8.87 29.53
C LEU A 414 25.79 -9.23 30.97
N ALA A 415 25.41 -10.48 31.21
CA ALA A 415 25.00 -10.97 32.54
C ALA A 415 26.07 -10.82 33.63
N ASN A 416 27.34 -10.70 33.24
CA ASN A 416 28.47 -10.50 34.18
C ASN A 416 28.73 -9.02 34.51
N GLY A 417 27.86 -8.11 34.09
CA GLY A 417 27.96 -6.66 34.30
C GLY A 417 28.98 -5.95 33.40
N LYS A 418 29.60 -6.66 32.45
CA LYS A 418 30.45 -6.03 31.40
C LYS A 418 29.61 -5.62 30.21
N THR A 419 30.17 -4.74 29.38
CA THR A 419 29.57 -4.34 28.11
C THR A 419 30.42 -4.82 26.93
N LYS A 420 29.78 -4.98 25.77
CA LYS A 420 30.44 -5.26 24.49
C LYS A 420 29.78 -4.47 23.38
N TYR A 421 30.52 -4.20 22.30
CA TYR A 421 29.90 -3.79 21.05
C TYR A 421 29.19 -4.98 20.41
N VAL A 422 28.11 -4.72 19.68
CA VAL A 422 27.37 -5.76 18.93
C VAL A 422 28.31 -6.55 18.01
N LYS A 423 29.20 -5.86 17.29
CA LYS A 423 30.18 -6.51 16.38
C LYS A 423 31.18 -7.44 17.08
N ASP A 424 31.33 -7.31 18.40
CA ASP A 424 32.27 -8.11 19.21
C ASP A 424 31.57 -9.27 19.96
N LEU A 425 30.25 -9.44 19.76
CA LEU A 425 29.50 -10.57 20.29
C LEU A 425 29.91 -11.88 19.62
N LYS A 426 29.95 -12.95 20.40
CA LYS A 426 30.32 -14.29 19.93
C LYS A 426 29.41 -15.34 20.52
N LYS A 427 29.32 -16.48 19.84
CA LYS A 427 28.63 -17.67 20.34
C LYS A 427 29.02 -17.97 21.78
N GLY A 428 28.02 -18.15 22.64
CA GLY A 428 28.22 -18.42 24.06
C GLY A 428 28.31 -17.18 24.96
N ASP A 429 28.36 -15.96 24.41
CA ASP A 429 28.19 -14.75 25.22
C ASP A 429 26.79 -14.76 25.86
N ARG A 430 26.73 -14.47 27.16
CA ARG A 430 25.47 -14.41 27.92
C ARG A 430 25.07 -12.95 28.13
N LEU A 431 23.94 -12.57 27.54
CA LEU A 431 23.37 -11.22 27.62
C LEU A 431 22.75 -10.95 29.01
N ASN A 432 22.48 -9.69 29.32
CA ASN A 432 21.92 -9.26 30.62
C ASN A 432 20.63 -10.00 31.01
N ASN A 433 19.81 -10.35 30.02
CA ASN A 433 18.57 -11.10 30.20
C ASN A 433 18.78 -12.62 30.36
N ASN A 434 20.02 -13.09 30.42
CA ASN A 434 20.51 -14.47 30.44
C ASN A 434 20.41 -15.27 29.14
N ALA A 435 19.88 -14.68 28.06
CA ALA A 435 19.90 -15.29 26.74
C ALA A 435 21.33 -15.51 26.25
N ILE A 436 21.56 -16.61 25.55
CA ILE A 436 22.87 -16.99 25.03
C ILE A 436 22.91 -16.65 23.54
N VAL A 437 23.95 -15.93 23.12
CA VAL A 437 24.19 -15.69 21.69
C VAL A 437 24.50 -17.03 21.01
N GLN A 438 23.66 -17.44 20.07
CA GLN A 438 23.86 -18.66 19.27
C GLN A 438 24.61 -18.32 17.98
N CYS A 439 24.24 -17.22 17.33
CA CYS A 439 24.89 -16.76 16.10
C CYS A 439 24.82 -15.23 15.97
N LEU A 440 25.93 -14.61 15.56
CA LEU A 440 25.98 -13.23 15.10
C LEU A 440 25.91 -13.21 13.56
N ILE A 441 25.00 -12.42 13.01
CA ILE A 441 24.84 -12.23 11.56
C ILE A 441 25.39 -10.85 11.25
N GLU A 442 26.43 -10.78 10.42
CA GLU A 442 27.00 -9.55 9.89
C GLU A 442 26.71 -9.46 8.40
N GLN A 443 26.17 -8.33 7.93
CA GLN A 443 25.82 -8.14 6.52
C GLN A 443 26.35 -6.82 5.97
N THR A 444 26.75 -6.84 4.71
CA THR A 444 27.27 -5.69 3.95
C THR A 444 26.53 -5.54 2.62
N SER A 445 26.40 -4.31 2.09
CA SER A 445 25.92 -4.09 0.72
C SER A 445 27.07 -4.19 -0.27
N SER A 446 27.33 -5.37 -0.82
CA SER A 446 28.16 -5.49 -2.02
C SER A 446 27.26 -5.51 -3.25
N SER A 447 27.17 -4.37 -3.95
CA SER A 447 26.63 -4.38 -5.32
C SER A 447 27.56 -5.26 -6.16
N SER A 448 27.04 -6.35 -6.72
CA SER A 448 27.78 -7.36 -7.49
C SER A 448 28.35 -6.87 -8.83
N SER A 449 28.63 -5.57 -8.97
CA SER A 449 29.03 -4.93 -10.23
C SER A 449 30.24 -4.01 -10.07
N SER A 450 31.18 -4.34 -9.18
CA SER A 450 32.45 -3.64 -9.07
C SER A 450 33.60 -4.65 -8.96
N SER A 451 34.25 -4.92 -10.08
CA SER A 451 35.54 -5.63 -10.17
C SER A 451 36.68 -4.76 -9.62
N SER A 452 36.56 -4.29 -8.39
CA SER A 452 37.55 -3.45 -7.73
C SER A 452 37.69 -3.88 -6.27
N SER A 453 38.89 -4.32 -5.93
CA SER A 453 39.36 -4.85 -4.65
C SER A 453 39.44 -3.81 -3.52
N ASP A 454 38.51 -2.85 -3.46
CA ASP A 454 38.46 -1.84 -2.40
C ASP A 454 37.58 -2.33 -1.25
N LYS A 455 38.24 -2.83 -0.20
CA LYS A 455 37.66 -3.35 1.06
C LYS A 455 37.02 -2.28 1.96
N ASN A 456 36.84 -1.04 1.47
CA ASN A 456 36.41 0.11 2.28
C ASN A 456 35.13 0.78 1.74
N HIS A 457 34.24 0.03 1.08
CA HIS A 457 32.97 0.60 0.65
C HIS A 457 32.01 0.70 1.83
N LEU A 458 31.71 1.92 2.29
CA LEU A 458 30.61 2.14 3.25
C LEU A 458 29.28 2.00 2.51
N SER A 459 28.36 1.23 3.11
CA SER A 459 26.97 1.10 2.67
C SER A 459 26.18 2.29 3.20
N LYS A 460 25.37 2.93 2.35
CA LYS A 460 24.45 3.99 2.79
C LYS A 460 23.08 3.38 3.05
N LEU A 461 22.65 3.36 4.30
CA LEU A 461 21.36 2.81 4.72
C LEU A 461 20.53 3.90 5.39
N TYR A 462 19.21 3.86 5.22
CA TYR A 462 18.30 4.66 6.02
C TYR A 462 18.12 3.97 7.38
N MET A 463 18.41 4.71 8.45
CA MET A 463 18.31 4.21 9.82
C MET A 463 17.68 5.27 10.72
N CYS A 464 16.97 4.82 11.74
CA CYS A 464 16.41 5.63 12.82
C CYS A 464 17.41 5.65 13.98
N ASP A 465 17.80 6.84 14.42
CA ASP A 465 18.63 7.01 15.62
C ASP A 465 17.73 7.12 16.85
N ILE A 466 17.66 6.04 17.61
CA ILE A 466 16.93 6.00 18.87
C ILE A 466 17.95 6.10 20.00
N GLN A 467 18.15 7.31 20.50
CA GLN A 467 19.02 7.61 21.64
C GLN A 467 20.45 7.05 21.50
N GLY A 468 21.05 7.18 20.31
CA GLY A 468 22.43 6.77 20.02
C GLY A 468 22.60 5.35 19.48
N VAL A 469 21.52 4.59 19.32
CA VAL A 469 21.53 3.28 18.65
C VAL A 469 20.77 3.40 17.33
N LEU A 470 21.38 2.91 16.25
CA LEU A 470 20.81 2.99 14.92
C LEU A 470 20.09 1.69 14.60
N PHE A 471 18.80 1.82 14.27
CA PHE A 471 17.94 0.72 13.85
C PHE A 471 17.46 0.95 12.41
N THR A 472 17.22 -0.12 11.67
CA THR A 472 16.42 0.01 10.44
C THR A 472 14.98 0.42 10.78
N PRO A 473 14.28 1.14 9.90
CA PRO A 473 12.96 1.73 10.18
C PRO A 473 11.91 0.79 10.79
N TYR A 474 11.94 -0.49 10.38
CA TYR A 474 10.97 -1.52 10.80
C TYR A 474 11.59 -2.64 11.65
N HIS A 475 12.65 -2.37 12.42
CA HIS A 475 13.17 -3.33 13.40
C HIS A 475 12.38 -3.19 14.71
N PRO A 476 11.57 -4.17 15.17
CA PRO A 476 10.83 -4.06 16.42
C PRO A 476 11.71 -3.73 17.63
N ILE A 477 11.42 -2.62 18.30
CA ILE A 477 12.12 -2.20 19.51
C ILE A 477 11.15 -2.04 20.68
N LEU A 478 11.60 -2.39 21.87
CA LEU A 478 10.88 -2.24 23.12
C LEU A 478 11.42 -1.01 23.87
N MET A 479 10.56 -0.04 24.10
CA MET A 479 10.85 1.19 24.83
C MET A 479 9.67 1.50 25.76
N ASN A 480 9.93 1.85 27.02
CA ASN A 480 8.89 2.13 28.02
C ASN A 480 7.85 0.99 28.19
N ASN A 481 8.27 -0.27 28.07
CA ASN A 481 7.42 -1.47 28.10
C ASN A 481 6.42 -1.62 26.94
N GLU A 482 6.55 -0.85 25.86
CA GLU A 482 5.76 -1.01 24.63
C GLU A 482 6.66 -1.25 23.41
N TRP A 483 6.16 -2.05 22.46
CA TRP A 483 6.84 -2.37 21.21
C TRP A 483 6.49 -1.37 20.11
N TYR A 484 7.50 -0.89 19.39
CA TYR A 484 7.38 0.10 18.32
C TYR A 484 8.23 -0.28 17.12
N PHE A 485 7.88 0.23 15.94
CA PHE A 485 8.86 0.38 14.88
C PHE A 485 9.59 1.72 15.03
N PRO A 486 10.94 1.75 14.84
CA PRO A 486 11.72 2.98 14.98
C PRO A 486 11.22 4.16 14.13
N ASN A 487 10.61 3.88 12.98
CA ASN A 487 10.03 4.90 12.10
C ASN A 487 8.78 5.59 12.69
N ASP A 488 8.10 4.96 13.64
CA ASP A 488 6.95 5.55 14.33
C ASP A 488 7.41 6.61 15.35
N LEU A 489 8.67 6.53 15.77
CA LEU A 489 9.24 7.37 16.83
C LEU A 489 10.09 8.50 16.26
N VAL A 490 10.90 8.23 15.23
CA VAL A 490 11.81 9.22 14.63
C VAL A 490 11.94 9.02 13.11
N GLU A 491 12.13 10.14 12.42
CA GLU A 491 12.40 10.14 10.98
C GLU A 491 13.73 9.43 10.67
N SER A 492 13.70 8.48 9.73
CA SER A 492 14.90 7.79 9.26
C SER A 492 15.84 8.71 8.47
N LYS A 493 17.15 8.53 8.65
CA LYS A 493 18.20 9.32 7.97
C LYS A 493 19.21 8.40 7.30
N GLU A 494 19.80 8.88 6.21
CA GLU A 494 20.87 8.18 5.53
C GLU A 494 22.15 8.17 6.39
N VAL A 495 22.58 6.98 6.80
CA VAL A 495 23.80 6.76 7.57
C VAL A 495 24.76 5.88 6.78
N SER A 496 26.05 6.25 6.79
CA SER A 496 27.12 5.46 6.19
C SER A 496 27.66 4.47 7.22
N ILE A 497 27.34 3.18 7.05
CA ILE A 497 27.83 2.09 7.91
C ILE A 497 28.51 1.01 7.06
N HIS A 498 29.55 0.37 7.58
CA HIS A 498 30.23 -0.72 6.87
C HIS A 498 29.35 -1.98 6.82
N SER A 499 28.89 -2.41 8.01
CA SER A 499 28.05 -3.58 8.19
C SER A 499 26.90 -3.27 9.14
N TRP A 500 25.80 -4.00 8.98
CA TRP A 500 24.72 -4.08 9.96
C TRP A 500 24.58 -5.50 10.49
N PHE A 501 23.91 -5.63 11.63
CA PHE A 501 23.94 -6.85 12.41
C PHE A 501 22.53 -7.28 12.83
N ASN A 502 22.39 -8.59 13.00
CA ASN A 502 21.29 -9.22 13.70
C ASN A 502 21.82 -10.44 14.49
N LEU A 503 21.02 -11.02 15.36
CA LEU A 503 21.40 -12.10 16.27
C LEU A 503 20.42 -13.27 16.16
N ILE A 504 20.90 -14.47 16.46
CA ILE A 504 20.06 -15.59 16.89
C ILE A 504 20.42 -15.84 18.35
N LEU A 505 19.40 -15.83 19.21
CA LEU A 505 19.53 -16.08 20.64
C LEU A 505 18.91 -17.42 21.00
N MET A 506 19.45 -18.04 22.04
CA MET A 506 18.93 -19.27 22.63
C MET A 506 18.60 -19.02 24.10
N ASP A 507 17.34 -19.26 24.46
CA ASP A 507 16.85 -19.25 25.84
C ASP A 507 15.73 -20.28 26.00
N GLU A 508 16.12 -21.51 26.35
CA GLU A 508 15.20 -22.65 26.51
C GLU A 508 14.23 -22.49 27.70
N GLU A 509 14.50 -21.60 28.65
CA GLU A 509 13.69 -21.45 29.87
C GLU A 509 12.68 -20.31 29.80
N ASN A 510 13.07 -19.13 29.28
CA ASN A 510 12.24 -17.92 29.39
C ASN A 510 11.89 -17.26 28.05
N LYS A 511 12.26 -17.87 26.91
CA LYS A 511 11.97 -17.35 25.56
C LYS A 511 12.40 -15.88 25.35
N LYS A 512 13.52 -15.47 25.94
CA LYS A 512 14.03 -14.09 25.80
C LYS A 512 14.89 -13.95 24.56
N TYR A 513 14.24 -13.56 23.47
CA TYR A 513 14.87 -13.36 22.16
C TYR A 513 15.16 -11.88 21.88
N GLU A 514 15.51 -11.14 22.92
CA GLU A 514 15.69 -9.68 22.87
C GLU A 514 17.14 -9.33 23.23
N VAL A 515 17.71 -8.35 22.55
CA VAL A 515 19.00 -7.75 22.93
C VAL A 515 18.78 -6.40 23.61
N GLU A 516 19.38 -6.21 24.78
CA GLU A 516 19.29 -4.95 25.54
C GLU A 516 20.55 -4.09 25.34
N PHE A 517 20.33 -2.85 24.90
CA PHE A 517 21.39 -1.86 24.66
C PHE A 517 21.63 -0.98 25.89
N SER A 518 22.79 -0.32 25.93
CA SER A 518 23.20 0.53 27.07
C SER A 518 22.29 1.74 27.31
N ASN A 519 21.47 2.13 26.34
CA ASN A 519 20.47 3.19 26.47
C ASN A 519 19.11 2.68 27.00
N GLY A 520 19.01 1.40 27.37
CA GLY A 520 17.81 0.79 27.94
C GLY A 520 16.79 0.30 26.90
N ILE A 521 17.04 0.53 25.62
CA ILE A 521 16.20 0.01 24.53
C ILE A 521 16.49 -1.46 24.35
N LYS A 522 15.46 -2.25 24.05
CA LYS A 522 15.64 -3.64 23.61
C LYS A 522 15.17 -3.81 22.17
N ALA A 523 15.75 -4.76 21.47
CA ALA A 523 15.35 -5.07 20.10
C ALA A 523 15.20 -6.57 19.90
N ILE A 524 14.23 -6.97 19.08
CA ILE A 524 13.95 -8.38 18.82
C ILE A 524 15.05 -9.01 17.95
N THR A 525 15.25 -10.33 18.07
CA THR A 525 16.26 -11.08 17.31
C THR A 525 15.61 -12.11 16.39
N LEU A 526 16.37 -12.77 15.50
CA LEU A 526 15.82 -13.73 14.54
C LEU A 526 15.40 -15.04 15.20
N GLY A 527 14.32 -15.65 14.70
CA GLY A 527 13.77 -16.90 15.23
C GLY A 527 13.26 -16.75 16.66
N HIS A 528 12.48 -15.70 16.91
CA HIS A 528 12.05 -15.33 18.26
C HIS A 528 10.72 -15.95 18.71
N TYR A 529 9.89 -16.46 17.79
CA TYR A 529 8.60 -17.11 18.08
C TYR A 529 7.69 -16.29 19.02
N ARG A 530 7.68 -14.97 18.84
CA ARG A 530 6.85 -14.03 19.61
C ARG A 530 5.67 -13.62 18.73
N GLU A 531 4.47 -13.84 19.23
CA GLU A 531 3.21 -13.66 18.51
C GLU A 531 2.20 -12.83 19.31
N GLU A 532 2.61 -12.30 20.47
CA GLU A 532 1.71 -11.58 21.37
C GLU A 532 1.25 -10.19 20.88
N ASN A 533 1.82 -9.69 19.78
CA ASN A 533 1.36 -8.49 19.09
C ASN A 533 1.86 -8.45 17.65
N GLU A 534 1.20 -7.65 16.82
CA GLU A 534 1.48 -7.51 15.38
C GLU A 534 2.83 -6.85 15.05
N VAL A 535 3.46 -6.14 16.00
CA VAL A 535 4.83 -5.61 15.81
C VAL A 535 5.85 -6.75 15.82
N LEU A 536 5.60 -7.78 16.63
CA LEU A 536 6.49 -8.93 16.78
C LEU A 536 6.14 -10.07 15.83
N LYS A 537 4.85 -10.33 15.60
CA LYS A 537 4.38 -11.41 14.73
C LYS A 537 4.97 -11.26 13.33
N HIS A 538 5.76 -12.24 12.89
CA HIS A 538 6.37 -12.21 11.56
C HIS A 538 6.52 -13.63 10.99
N PRO A 539 5.95 -13.93 9.80
CA PRO A 539 5.88 -15.30 9.26
C PRO A 539 7.26 -15.90 8.94
N TYR A 540 8.25 -15.05 8.65
CA TYR A 540 9.63 -15.46 8.34
C TYR A 540 10.66 -15.18 9.45
N PHE A 541 10.91 -13.91 9.81
CA PHE A 541 11.95 -13.57 10.81
C PHE A 541 11.65 -14.06 12.21
N GLY A 542 10.38 -14.33 12.55
CA GLY A 542 9.96 -14.87 13.83
C GLY A 542 9.97 -16.40 13.92
N THR A 543 10.21 -17.12 12.82
CA THR A 543 10.00 -18.57 12.74
C THR A 543 11.28 -19.34 12.39
N ASP A 544 11.19 -20.67 12.31
CA ASP A 544 12.29 -21.53 11.87
C ASP A 544 12.72 -21.28 10.42
N LEU A 545 11.89 -20.61 9.61
CA LEU A 545 12.18 -20.36 8.20
C LEU A 545 13.47 -19.54 8.03
N VAL A 546 13.63 -18.47 8.83
CA VAL A 546 14.87 -17.67 8.80
C VAL A 546 16.08 -18.47 9.28
N LEU A 547 15.91 -19.31 10.30
CA LEU A 547 16.99 -20.12 10.85
C LEU A 547 17.46 -21.16 9.84
N LYS A 548 16.52 -21.82 9.16
CA LYS A 548 16.79 -22.79 8.11
C LYS A 548 17.53 -22.16 6.94
N ASP A 549 17.08 -21.00 6.46
CA ASP A 549 17.76 -20.30 5.36
C ASP A 549 19.19 -19.88 5.73
N LEU A 550 19.42 -19.39 6.96
CA LEU A 550 20.76 -19.06 7.44
C LEU A 550 21.65 -20.29 7.59
N GLN A 551 21.09 -21.41 8.06
CA GLN A 551 21.82 -22.68 8.19
C GLN A 551 22.17 -23.28 6.82
N GLU A 552 21.25 -23.22 5.85
CA GLU A 552 21.49 -23.66 4.47
C GLU A 552 22.51 -22.77 3.76
N ARG A 553 22.48 -21.46 4.03
CA ARG A 553 23.39 -20.46 3.46
C ARG A 553 24.84 -20.68 3.87
N ASP A 554 25.10 -20.77 5.17
CA ASP A 554 26.45 -20.97 5.71
C ASP A 554 26.41 -21.96 6.88
N PRO A 555 26.39 -23.28 6.59
CA PRO A 555 26.32 -24.30 7.64
C PRO A 555 27.50 -24.23 8.62
N ILE A 556 28.69 -23.85 8.14
CA ILE A 556 29.89 -23.76 8.98
C ILE A 556 29.80 -22.52 9.87
N GLY A 557 29.50 -21.35 9.30
CA GLY A 557 29.31 -20.11 10.03
C GLY A 557 28.20 -20.20 11.07
N TYR A 558 27.06 -20.79 10.71
CA TYR A 558 25.95 -21.06 11.64
C TYR A 558 26.40 -21.94 12.82
N SER A 559 27.16 -23.02 12.54
CA SER A 559 27.70 -23.90 13.59
C SER A 559 28.73 -23.21 14.50
N GLN A 560 29.56 -22.32 13.93
CA GLN A 560 30.56 -21.54 14.66
C GLN A 560 29.96 -20.32 15.37
N GLY A 561 28.72 -19.94 14.99
CA GLY A 561 27.95 -18.82 15.53
C GLY A 561 28.38 -17.45 15.03
N TYR A 562 28.87 -17.39 13.79
CA TYR A 562 29.12 -16.15 13.07
C TYR A 562 28.90 -16.38 11.58
N ILE A 563 27.99 -15.60 10.98
CA ILE A 563 27.70 -15.64 9.55
C ILE A 563 28.01 -14.27 8.96
N PHE A 564 28.82 -14.25 7.91
CA PHE A 564 29.13 -13.03 7.16
C PHE A 564 28.46 -13.07 5.79
N ILE A 565 27.63 -12.07 5.51
CA ILE A 565 26.85 -11.96 4.28
C ILE A 565 27.37 -10.77 3.47
N ASN A 566 28.06 -11.08 2.37
CA ASN A 566 28.51 -10.10 1.38
C ASN A 566 27.68 -10.11 0.10
N GLU A 567 27.05 -11.24 -0.24
CA GLU A 567 26.24 -11.43 -1.44
C GLU A 567 24.75 -11.29 -1.13
N PHE A 568 24.28 -10.06 -1.01
CA PHE A 568 22.85 -9.76 -0.86
C PHE A 568 22.32 -9.17 -2.17
N ASN A 569 21.42 -9.89 -2.83
CA ASN A 569 20.75 -9.40 -4.03
C ASN A 569 19.27 -9.14 -3.72
N PRO A 570 18.87 -7.89 -3.42
CA PRO A 570 17.50 -7.56 -3.08
C PRO A 570 16.51 -7.83 -4.23
N ARG A 571 16.97 -8.00 -5.49
CA ARG A 571 16.09 -8.41 -6.62
C ARG A 571 15.55 -9.83 -6.48
N LYS A 572 16.14 -10.65 -5.62
CA LYS A 572 15.75 -12.03 -5.37
C LYS A 572 14.81 -12.18 -4.17
N LEU A 573 14.46 -11.07 -3.50
CA LEU A 573 13.52 -11.10 -2.39
C LEU A 573 12.12 -11.46 -2.87
N GLN A 574 11.49 -12.36 -2.13
CA GLN A 574 10.11 -12.76 -2.25
C GLN A 574 9.37 -12.21 -1.05
N PHE A 575 8.17 -11.73 -1.31
CA PHE A 575 7.28 -11.21 -0.30
C PHE A 575 6.01 -12.04 -0.30
N ASP A 576 5.49 -12.30 0.88
CA ASP A 576 4.16 -12.82 1.08
C ASP A 576 3.13 -11.88 0.42
N LYS A 577 2.05 -12.44 -0.13
CA LYS A 577 1.12 -11.69 -0.99
C LYS A 577 0.19 -10.79 -0.17
N ASP A 578 -0.22 -11.25 0.99
CA ASP A 578 -1.31 -10.63 1.75
C ASP A 578 -0.76 -9.49 2.62
N ASN A 579 0.39 -9.73 3.26
CA ASN A 579 1.01 -8.79 4.17
C ASN A 579 2.36 -8.27 3.68
N GLN A 580 2.80 -8.57 2.45
CA GLN A 580 4.11 -8.13 1.91
C GLN A 580 5.31 -8.48 2.82
N TYR A 581 5.19 -9.42 3.77
CA TYR A 581 6.29 -9.85 4.64
C TYR A 581 7.41 -10.45 3.81
N CYS A 582 8.67 -10.09 4.06
CA CYS A 582 9.78 -10.73 3.35
C CYS A 582 9.90 -12.19 3.82
N ILE A 583 9.82 -13.15 2.89
CA ILE A 583 9.77 -14.60 3.21
C ILE A 583 11.03 -15.38 2.83
N ASN A 584 12.07 -14.72 2.34
CA ASN A 584 13.30 -15.39 1.89
C ASN A 584 14.56 -14.55 2.06
N TYR A 585 14.58 -13.59 2.99
CA TYR A 585 15.63 -12.57 3.11
C TYR A 585 17.06 -13.16 3.11
N TYR A 586 17.25 -14.29 3.81
CA TYR A 586 18.56 -14.92 3.95
C TYR A 586 18.80 -16.11 3.00
N LYS A 587 17.83 -16.46 2.15
CA LYS A 587 17.90 -17.63 1.26
C LYS A 587 18.98 -17.50 0.17
N VAL A 588 19.70 -18.59 -0.10
CA VAL A 588 20.60 -18.69 -1.25
C VAL A 588 19.83 -19.23 -2.45
N ILE A 589 19.75 -18.46 -3.53
CA ILE A 589 19.15 -18.91 -4.79
C ILE A 589 20.26 -19.32 -5.76
N PRO A 590 20.44 -20.63 -6.07
CA PRO A 590 21.52 -21.12 -6.92
C PRO A 590 21.47 -20.55 -8.34
N GLU A 591 22.63 -20.23 -8.92
CA GLU A 591 22.76 -19.79 -10.31
C GLU A 591 22.51 -20.91 -11.35
N THR A 592 22.16 -22.12 -10.92
CA THR A 592 22.10 -23.30 -11.79
C THR A 592 20.72 -23.59 -12.41
N GLU A 593 19.65 -22.94 -11.97
CA GLU A 593 18.32 -23.10 -12.60
C GLU A 593 18.26 -22.51 -14.03
N THR A 594 19.17 -21.60 -14.38
CA THR A 594 19.27 -20.98 -15.71
C THR A 594 19.96 -21.86 -16.77
N THR A 595 20.64 -22.96 -16.40
CA THR A 595 21.47 -23.72 -17.37
C THR A 595 20.76 -24.93 -17.97
N ILE A 596 19.63 -25.37 -17.39
CA ILE A 596 18.85 -26.50 -17.95
C ILE A 596 17.88 -26.01 -19.04
N GLN A 597 17.33 -24.80 -18.92
CA GLN A 597 16.49 -24.22 -19.99
C GLN A 597 17.31 -23.86 -21.24
N SER A 598 18.48 -23.24 -21.10
CA SER A 598 19.31 -22.86 -22.25
C SER A 598 19.83 -24.04 -23.08
N LYS A 599 20.22 -25.16 -22.44
CA LYS A 599 20.68 -26.35 -23.18
C LYS A 599 19.56 -27.13 -23.87
N THR A 600 18.33 -27.01 -23.40
CA THR A 600 17.18 -27.68 -24.03
C THR A 600 16.68 -26.89 -25.25
N GLU A 601 16.87 -25.57 -25.25
CA GLU A 601 16.61 -24.70 -26.41
C GLU A 601 17.69 -24.79 -27.48
N ASP A 602 18.97 -24.91 -27.10
CA ASP A 602 20.07 -25.06 -28.06
C ASP A 602 20.01 -26.40 -28.84
N ILE A 603 19.56 -27.49 -28.19
CA ILE A 603 19.36 -28.79 -28.88
C ILE A 603 18.11 -28.75 -29.79
N LYS A 604 17.06 -27.98 -29.42
CA LYS A 604 15.90 -27.75 -30.30
C LYS A 604 16.25 -26.88 -31.50
N ASN A 605 17.12 -25.87 -31.34
CA ASN A 605 17.54 -24.97 -32.41
C ASN A 605 18.54 -25.60 -33.40
N ILE A 606 19.27 -26.66 -33.01
CA ILE A 606 20.16 -27.42 -33.91
C ILE A 606 19.38 -28.43 -34.80
N ILE A 607 18.21 -28.90 -34.36
CA ILE A 607 17.39 -29.86 -35.11
C ILE A 607 16.49 -29.15 -36.15
N VAL A 608 16.20 -27.86 -35.97
CA VAL A 608 15.23 -27.11 -36.81
C VAL A 608 15.88 -26.36 -37.99
N ASN A 609 17.20 -26.17 -38.01
CA ASN A 609 17.88 -25.24 -38.96
C ASN A 609 18.90 -25.86 -39.93
N ASN A 610 18.77 -27.14 -40.33
CA ASN A 610 19.57 -27.66 -41.45
C ASN A 610 18.69 -28.09 -42.64
N ASP A 611 18.62 -27.18 -43.61
CA ASP A 611 18.11 -27.35 -44.97
C ASP A 611 18.68 -28.60 -45.64
N PHE A 612 17.89 -29.68 -45.68
CA PHE A 612 18.07 -30.76 -46.65
C PHE A 612 17.36 -30.37 -47.96
N ASN A 613 18.03 -29.59 -48.81
CA ASN A 613 17.88 -29.67 -50.27
C ASN A 613 18.98 -28.90 -51.03
N LYS A 614 20.17 -29.52 -51.10
CA LYS A 614 21.04 -29.45 -52.29
C LYS A 614 21.55 -30.87 -52.59
N LEU A 615 20.99 -31.47 -53.64
CA LEU A 615 21.42 -32.72 -54.25
C LEU A 615 22.73 -32.52 -55.04
N VAL A 616 23.42 -33.64 -55.28
CA VAL A 616 24.24 -33.99 -56.47
C VAL A 616 25.78 -33.99 -56.29
N TYR A 617 26.30 -35.22 -56.41
CA TYR A 617 27.68 -35.76 -56.52
C TYR A 617 28.57 -35.84 -55.27
#